data_AF-A0A0N5BEU2-F1
#
_entry.id   AF-A0A0N5BEU2-F1
#
_cell.length_a   1.000
_cell.length_b   1.000
_cell.length_c   1.000
_cell.angle_alpha   90.00
_cell.angle_beta   90.00
_cell.angle_gamma   90.00
#
_symmetry.space_group_name_H-M   'P 1'
#
loop_
_entity.id
_entity.type
_entity.pdbx_description
1 polymer ?
#
loop_
_entity_poly.entity_id
_entity_poly.type
_entity_poly.pdbx_seq_one_letter_code
_entity_poly.pdbx_strand_id
1 'polypeptide(L)'
;MTYEQYKISFESGYYLNVFGKANWNSTEIKSVIAELNCTRNVLVDEKHLENHMPFYLTTYLGGNSEPDCNVTIEYDKGSEKISDVFKIPEKCNMSLSDFPCVRHADLNCRLGNITLS
;
A
#
# COMPACT_ATOMS: atom_id res chain seq x y z
N MET A 1 -33.04 -12.73 25.89
CA MET A 1 -32.15 -11.84 25.13
C MET A 1 -30.93 -12.64 24.75
N THR A 2 -30.88 -13.11 23.52
CA THR A 2 -29.73 -13.83 22.96
C THR A 2 -28.76 -12.81 22.41
N TYR A 3 -27.57 -12.71 23.01
CA TYR A 3 -26.47 -11.95 22.43
C TYR A 3 -26.05 -12.65 21.13
N GLU A 4 -26.37 -12.07 19.98
CA GLU A 4 -25.73 -12.45 18.73
C GLU A 4 -24.24 -12.18 18.89
N GLN A 5 -23.46 -13.24 19.10
CA GLN A 5 -22.02 -13.18 18.92
C GLN A 5 -21.79 -12.87 17.44
N TYR A 6 -21.40 -11.64 17.12
CA TYR A 6 -20.77 -11.31 15.86
C TYR A 6 -19.52 -12.17 15.74
N LYS A 7 -19.66 -13.32 15.08
CA LYS A 7 -18.53 -14.12 14.61
C LYS A 7 -17.88 -13.30 13.52
N ILE A 8 -16.86 -12.51 13.89
CA ILE A 8 -15.96 -11.92 12.90
C ILE A 8 -15.26 -13.12 12.23
N SER A 9 -15.81 -13.52 11.10
CA SER A 9 -15.21 -14.46 10.18
C SER A 9 -14.01 -13.74 9.57
N PHE A 10 -12.83 -13.89 10.16
CA PHE A 10 -11.60 -13.51 9.47
C PHE A 10 -11.43 -14.48 8.30
N GLU A 11 -11.87 -14.05 7.11
CA GLU A 11 -11.49 -14.72 5.88
C GLU A 11 -9.96 -14.72 5.80
N SER A 12 -9.37 -15.86 5.43
CA SER A 12 -7.92 -16.01 5.26
C SER A 12 -7.36 -14.84 4.46
N GLY A 13 -6.19 -14.35 4.84
CA GLY A 13 -5.61 -13.14 4.28
C GLY A 13 -4.16 -12.93 4.69
N TYR A 14 -3.56 -11.90 4.11
CA TYR A 14 -2.19 -11.50 4.37
C TYR A 14 -2.09 -9.98 4.50
N TYR A 15 -1.10 -9.51 5.26
CA TYR A 15 -0.71 -8.11 5.25
C TYR A 15 0.26 -7.87 4.11
N LEU A 16 -0.05 -6.91 3.26
CA LEU A 16 0.85 -6.40 2.25
C LEU A 16 1.59 -5.19 2.81
N ASN A 17 2.90 -5.34 2.93
CA ASN A 17 3.80 -4.35 3.49
C ASN A 17 4.69 -3.79 2.36
N VAL A 18 4.52 -2.51 2.02
CA VAL A 18 5.24 -1.87 0.92
C VAL A 18 6.25 -0.87 1.47
N PHE A 19 7.50 -1.05 1.06
CA PHE A 19 8.64 -0.23 1.43
C PHE A 19 9.16 0.53 0.22
N GLY A 20 9.37 1.83 0.37
CA GLY A 20 9.97 2.66 -0.65
C GLY A 20 10.84 3.76 -0.05
N LYS A 21 11.59 4.45 -0.91
CA LYS A 21 12.30 5.68 -0.57
C LYS A 21 12.12 6.66 -1.72
N ALA A 22 11.47 7.78 -1.45
CA ALA A 22 11.28 8.83 -2.43
C ALA A 22 12.34 9.94 -2.25
N ASN A 23 12.82 10.48 -3.37
CA ASN A 23 13.84 11.53 -3.41
C ASN A 23 13.37 12.58 -4.42
N TRP A 24 13.54 13.86 -4.08
CA TRP A 24 13.13 14.97 -4.93
C TRP A 24 13.92 16.24 -4.65
N ASN A 25 13.84 17.22 -5.55
CA ASN A 25 14.33 18.56 -5.27
C ASN A 25 13.35 19.32 -4.37
N SER A 26 13.70 19.52 -3.09
CA SER A 26 12.82 20.16 -2.10
C SER A 26 12.55 21.65 -2.35
N THR A 27 13.29 22.30 -3.24
CA THR A 27 12.97 23.68 -3.66
C THR A 27 11.82 23.74 -4.65
N GLU A 28 11.58 22.66 -5.39
CA GLU A 28 10.60 22.58 -6.47
C GLU A 28 9.36 21.77 -6.09
N ILE A 29 9.55 20.73 -5.25
CA ILE A 29 8.52 19.77 -4.87
C ILE A 29 8.22 19.83 -3.36
N LYS A 30 6.94 19.90 -3.03
CA LYS A 30 6.40 19.95 -1.66
C LYS A 30 5.20 19.03 -1.50
N SER A 31 4.74 18.87 -0.26
CA SER A 31 3.50 18.14 0.08
C SER A 31 3.47 16.71 -0.47
N VAL A 32 4.58 15.99 -0.37
CA VAL A 32 4.68 14.63 -0.92
C VAL A 32 3.93 13.64 -0.02
N ILE A 33 2.97 12.90 -0.58
CA ILE A 33 2.13 11.92 0.10
C ILE A 33 2.21 10.62 -0.68
N ALA A 34 2.33 9.49 0.01
CA ALA A 34 2.18 8.15 -0.58
C ALA A 34 0.95 7.44 -0.03
N GLU A 35 0.23 6.77 -0.92
CA GLU A 35 -1.00 6.03 -0.61
C GLU A 35 -0.91 4.62 -1.17
N LEU A 36 -1.30 3.62 -0.37
CA LEU A 36 -1.46 2.24 -0.84
C LEU A 36 -2.91 2.00 -1.24
N ASN A 37 -3.15 1.95 -2.54
CA ASN A 37 -4.46 1.80 -3.14
C ASN A 37 -4.65 0.37 -3.65
N CYS A 38 -5.68 -0.31 -3.16
CA CYS A 38 -6.04 -1.66 -3.61
C CYS A 38 -7.52 -1.70 -3.99
N THR A 39 -7.86 -2.37 -5.10
CA THR A 39 -9.20 -2.42 -5.74
C THR A 39 -10.38 -2.77 -4.83
N ARG A 40 -10.16 -3.30 -3.62
CA ARG A 40 -11.22 -3.70 -2.67
C ARG A 40 -11.04 -3.17 -1.24
N ASN A 41 -9.99 -2.40 -0.96
CA ASN A 41 -9.79 -1.88 0.39
C ASN A 41 -10.43 -0.51 0.56
N VAL A 42 -11.32 -0.42 1.56
CA VAL A 42 -11.92 0.84 2.01
C VAL A 42 -10.91 1.67 2.81
N LEU A 43 -9.93 1.01 3.42
CA LEU A 43 -8.88 1.66 4.20
C LEU A 43 -7.61 1.80 3.35
N VAL A 44 -7.36 3.03 2.91
CA VAL A 44 -6.12 3.46 2.29
C VAL A 44 -5.14 3.80 3.41
N ASP A 45 -3.96 3.17 3.41
CA ASP A 45 -2.87 3.63 4.27
C ASP A 45 -2.13 4.75 3.54
N GLU A 46 -2.02 5.89 4.21
CA GLU A 46 -1.44 7.12 3.70
C GLU A 46 -0.28 7.56 4.59
N LYS A 47 0.77 8.10 3.98
CA LYS A 47 1.92 8.69 4.67
C LYS A 47 2.41 9.95 3.97
N HIS A 48 2.61 11.02 4.75
CA HIS A 48 3.46 12.12 4.33
C HIS A 48 4.91 11.64 4.23
N LEU A 49 5.58 11.98 3.13
CA LEU A 49 6.95 11.57 2.88
C LEU A 49 7.94 12.67 3.28
N GLU A 50 9.08 12.24 3.81
CA GLU A 50 10.24 13.09 4.03
C GLU A 50 11.32 12.78 2.98
N ASN A 51 11.97 13.82 2.45
CA ASN A 51 12.93 13.66 1.36
C ASN A 51 14.12 12.79 1.80
N HIS A 52 14.50 11.83 0.96
CA HIS A 52 15.55 10.83 1.21
C HIS A 52 15.29 9.86 2.37
N MET A 53 14.11 9.91 3.00
CA MET A 53 13.73 8.99 4.06
C MET A 53 12.92 7.82 3.52
N PRO A 54 13.09 6.61 4.10
CA PRO A 54 12.25 5.47 3.75
C PRO A 54 10.81 5.68 4.26
N PHE A 55 9.85 5.14 3.54
CA PHE A 55 8.45 5.07 3.93
C PHE A 55 7.93 3.64 3.94
N TYR A 56 6.84 3.45 4.68
CA TYR A 56 6.21 2.17 4.90
C TYR A 56 4.70 2.31 4.81
N LEU A 57 4.08 1.49 3.96
CA LEU A 57 2.63 1.39 3.80
C LEU A 57 2.18 -0.04 4.06
N THR A 58 1.06 -0.20 4.73
CA THR A 58 0.53 -1.53 5.09
C THR A 58 -0.96 -1.61 4.83
N THR A 59 -1.41 -2.75 4.30
CA THR A 59 -2.84 -3.02 4.20
C THR A 59 -3.12 -4.51 4.36
N TYR A 60 -4.28 -4.85 4.90
CA TYR A 60 -4.72 -6.24 5.00
C TYR A 60 -5.50 -6.62 3.74
N LEU A 61 -5.15 -7.75 3.15
CA LEU A 61 -5.81 -8.30 1.97
C LEU A 61 -6.38 -9.67 2.36
N GLY A 62 -7.68 -9.70 2.65
CA GLY A 62 -8.43 -10.91 2.99
C GLY A 62 -9.46 -11.30 1.92
N GLY A 63 -9.84 -12.58 1.90
CA GLY A 63 -10.91 -13.11 1.06
C GLY A 63 -10.47 -14.14 0.02
N ASN A 64 -11.23 -14.27 -1.08
CA ASN A 64 -11.01 -15.30 -2.10
C ASN A 64 -10.59 -14.74 -3.48
N SER A 65 -10.13 -13.49 -3.55
CA SER A 65 -9.81 -12.81 -4.82
C SER A 65 -8.42 -12.20 -4.82
N GLU A 66 -7.77 -12.20 -5.99
CA GLU A 66 -6.47 -11.56 -6.25
C GLU A 66 -6.59 -10.03 -6.14
N PRO A 67 -5.90 -9.40 -5.18
CA PRO A 67 -5.97 -7.96 -4.98
C PRO A 67 -5.04 -7.21 -5.95
N ASP A 68 -5.59 -6.35 -6.82
CA ASP A 68 -4.77 -5.41 -7.58
C ASP A 68 -4.45 -4.18 -6.74
N CYS A 69 -3.17 -3.98 -6.43
CA CYS A 69 -2.65 -2.96 -5.54
C CYS A 69 -1.55 -2.13 -6.21
N ASN A 70 -1.58 -0.83 -5.98
CA ASN A 70 -0.57 0.13 -6.41
C ASN A 70 -0.25 1.13 -5.31
N VAL A 71 0.90 1.80 -5.43
CA VAL A 71 1.24 2.94 -4.60
C VAL A 71 1.13 4.19 -5.43
N THR A 72 0.30 5.13 -5.00
CA THR A 72 0.21 6.46 -5.60
C THR A 72 1.10 7.41 -4.80
N ILE A 73 1.90 8.23 -5.47
CA ILE A 73 2.61 9.34 -4.85
C ILE A 73 2.07 10.64 -5.40
N GLU A 74 1.44 11.43 -4.55
CA GLU A 74 0.95 12.77 -4.86
C GLU A 74 1.90 13.84 -4.35
N TYR A 75 2.11 14.89 -5.13
CA TYR A 75 2.97 16.01 -4.71
C TYR A 75 2.65 17.31 -5.45
N ASP A 76 3.04 18.42 -4.84
CA ASP A 76 2.95 19.75 -5.45
C ASP A 76 4.28 20.09 -6.12
N LYS A 77 4.24 20.46 -7.41
CA LYS A 77 5.39 20.99 -8.15
C LYS A 77 5.05 22.38 -8.67
N GLY A 78 5.58 23.41 -8.00
CA GLY A 78 5.17 24.79 -8.26
C GLY A 78 3.69 25.00 -7.92
N SER A 79 2.85 25.23 -8.95
CA SER A 79 1.39 25.36 -8.82
C SER A 79 0.60 24.13 -9.28
N GLU A 80 1.29 23.10 -9.77
CA GLU A 80 0.68 21.90 -10.31
C GLU A 80 0.66 20.78 -9.26
N LYS A 81 -0.46 20.06 -9.17
CA LYS A 81 -0.56 18.83 -8.37
C LYS A 81 -0.31 17.64 -9.30
N ILE A 82 0.69 16.84 -8.98
CA ILE A 82 1.11 15.65 -9.73
C ILE A 82 0.75 14.40 -8.94
N SER A 83 0.42 13.32 -9.65
CA SER A 83 0.10 12.01 -9.08
C SER A 83 0.76 10.92 -9.94
N ASP A 84 1.74 10.24 -9.36
CA ASP A 84 2.48 9.14 -10.00
C ASP A 84 2.04 7.79 -9.43
N VAL A 85 1.81 6.81 -10.30
CA VAL A 85 1.34 5.48 -9.91
C VAL A 85 2.45 4.43 -10.08
N PHE A 86 2.80 3.79 -8.98
CA PHE A 86 3.81 2.73 -8.91
C PHE A 86 3.14 1.37 -8.71
N LYS A 87 3.31 0.48 -9.69
CA LYS A 87 2.84 -0.90 -9.57
C LYS A 87 3.66 -1.65 -8.53
N ILE A 88 2.96 -2.42 -7.70
CA ILE A 88 3.60 -3.35 -6.79
C ILE A 88 4.20 -4.50 -7.62
N PRO A 89 5.44 -4.94 -7.32
CA PRO A 89 6.06 -6.04 -8.06
C PRO A 89 5.17 -7.28 -8.12
N GLU A 90 5.09 -7.98 -9.26
CA GLU A 90 4.20 -9.14 -9.43
C GLU A 90 4.43 -10.25 -8.39
N LYS A 91 5.68 -10.44 -7.93
CA LYS A 91 6.01 -11.39 -6.84
C LYS A 91 5.30 -11.09 -5.51
N CYS A 92 4.73 -9.90 -5.39
CA CYS A 92 3.98 -9.42 -4.23
C CYS A 92 2.47 -9.39 -4.49
N ASN A 93 2.05 -9.71 -5.71
CA ASN A 93 0.67 -9.86 -6.09
C ASN A 93 0.32 -11.36 -6.07
N MET A 94 0.34 -11.94 -4.87
CA MET A 94 0.10 -13.37 -4.69
C MET A 94 -1.40 -13.66 -4.51
N SER A 95 -1.83 -14.81 -5.01
CA SER A 95 -3.21 -15.25 -4.86
C SER A 95 -3.43 -15.77 -3.45
N LEU A 96 -4.61 -15.55 -2.88
CA LEU A 96 -4.97 -16.12 -1.56
C LEU A 96 -5.01 -17.66 -1.61
N SER A 97 -5.15 -18.24 -2.80
CA SER A 97 -4.99 -19.67 -3.06
C SER A 97 -3.56 -20.18 -2.82
N ASP A 98 -2.55 -19.31 -2.86
CA ASP A 98 -1.15 -19.63 -2.54
C ASP A 98 -0.91 -19.75 -1.02
N PHE A 99 -1.88 -19.34 -0.19
CA PHE A 99 -1.83 -19.42 1.27
C PHE A 99 -2.96 -20.29 1.86
N PRO A 100 -3.08 -21.57 1.46
CA PRO A 100 -4.07 -22.45 2.05
C PRO A 100 -3.74 -22.63 3.53
N CYS A 101 -4.60 -22.10 4.40
CA CYS A 101 -4.57 -22.22 5.86
C CYS A 101 -3.61 -21.28 6.64
N VAL A 102 -3.03 -20.25 6.03
CA VAL A 102 -2.23 -19.28 6.79
C VAL A 102 -3.15 -18.24 7.42
N ARG A 103 -3.26 -18.24 8.75
CA ARG A 103 -4.11 -17.29 9.49
C ARG A 103 -3.60 -15.84 9.44
N HIS A 104 -2.31 -15.64 9.15
CA HIS A 104 -1.64 -14.36 8.95
C HIS A 104 -0.31 -14.58 8.22
N ALA A 105 -0.14 -14.04 7.02
CA ALA A 105 1.15 -13.94 6.33
C ALA A 105 1.51 -12.47 6.13
N ASP A 106 2.79 -12.12 6.24
CA ASP A 106 3.29 -10.77 5.95
C ASP A 106 4.09 -10.80 4.65
N LEU A 107 3.56 -10.14 3.62
CA LEU A 107 4.19 -10.04 2.31
C LEU A 107 4.94 -8.72 2.20
N ASN A 108 6.27 -8.78 2.24
CA ASN A 108 7.13 -7.61 2.26
C ASN A 108 7.66 -7.27 0.87
N CYS A 109 7.34 -6.06 0.41
CA CYS A 109 7.49 -5.63 -0.97
C CYS A 109 8.30 -4.35 -1.05
N ARG A 110 9.28 -4.31 -1.95
CA ARG A 110 10.17 -3.16 -2.11
C ARG A 110 9.90 -2.49 -3.46
N LEU A 111 9.48 -1.23 -3.43
CA LEU A 111 9.43 -0.36 -4.62
C LEU A 111 10.81 0.18 -5.00
N GLY A 112 11.75 0.18 -4.05
CA GLY A 112 13.10 0.69 -4.26
C GLY A 112 13.18 2.21 -4.11
N ASN A 113 14.14 2.81 -4.81
CA ASN A 113 14.34 4.25 -4.82
C ASN A 113 13.49 4.88 -5.93
N ILE A 114 12.65 5.83 -5.55
CA ILE A 114 11.81 6.62 -6.44
C ILE A 114 12.42 8.01 -6.52
N THR A 115 12.56 8.55 -7.73
CA THR A 115 12.96 9.95 -7.95
C THR A 115 11.76 10.68 -8.54
N LEU A 116 11.25 11.67 -7.83
CA LEU A 116 10.17 12.53 -8.32
C LEU A 116 10.79 13.65 -9.14
N SER A 117 10.16 13.97 -10.26
CA SER A 117 10.68 14.93 -11.23
C SER A 117 9.70 16.02 -11.59
#